data_AF-A0A9E3MH31-F1
#
_entry.id   AF-A0A9E3MH31-F1
#
_cell.length_a   1.000
_cell.length_b   1.000
_cell.length_c   1.000
_cell.angle_alpha   90.00
_cell.angle_beta   90.00
_cell.angle_gamma   90.00
#
_symmetry.space_group_name_H-M   'P 1'
#
loop_
_entity.id
_entity.type
_entity.pdbx_description
1 polymer ?
#
loop_
_entity_poly.entity_id
_entity_poly.type
_entity_poly.pdbx_seq_one_letter_code
_entity_poly.pdbx_strand_id
1 'polypeptide(L)'
;AIVGGDAARVPAMRAAEALRAAGVSVLQHAQGTEGLPSLKAQFKKANASGARFALVFAGEELARGVVGLKSLRGGETEQVERPLDDVAAWAAELRNA
;
A
#
# COMPACT_ATOMS: atom_id res chain seq x y z
N ALA A 1 4.96 -0.32 1.49
CA ALA A 1 5.16 0.14 0.10
C ALA A 1 3.81 0.21 -0.60
N ILE A 2 3.58 1.21 -1.46
CA ILE A 2 2.30 1.39 -2.17
C ILE A 2 2.36 0.75 -3.56
N VAL A 3 1.31 0.01 -3.92
CA VAL A 3 1.08 -0.69 -5.19
C VAL A 3 -0.30 -0.29 -5.70
N GLY A 4 -0.39 0.29 -6.89
CA GLY A 4 -1.65 0.77 -7.45
C GLY A 4 -1.48 1.45 -8.81
N GLY A 5 -2.59 1.59 -9.53
CA GLY A 5 -2.69 2.32 -10.80
C GLY A 5 -2.84 3.83 -10.60
N ASP A 6 -3.05 4.57 -11.70
CA ASP A 6 -3.21 6.05 -11.65
C ASP A 6 -4.44 6.48 -10.80
N ALA A 7 -5.56 5.76 -10.91
CA ALA A 7 -6.75 5.99 -10.09
C ALA A 7 -6.50 5.87 -8.59
N ALA A 8 -5.46 5.12 -8.18
CA ALA A 8 -5.08 4.97 -6.79
C ALA A 8 -4.26 6.14 -6.25
N ARG A 9 -3.79 7.07 -7.10
CA ARG A 9 -2.78 8.07 -6.71
C ARG A 9 -3.25 8.98 -5.57
N VAL A 10 -4.47 9.50 -5.67
CA VAL A 10 -5.06 10.37 -4.64
C VAL A 10 -5.32 9.62 -3.32
N PRO A 11 -6.06 8.48 -3.31
CA PRO A 11 -6.28 7.74 -2.07
C PRO A 11 -4.98 7.18 -1.47
N ALA A 12 -4.01 6.76 -2.30
CA ALA A 12 -2.70 6.33 -1.85
C ALA A 12 -1.92 7.43 -1.15
N MET A 13 -1.95 8.66 -1.68
CA MET A 13 -1.33 9.81 -1.03
C MET A 13 -1.96 10.12 0.33
N ARG A 14 -3.30 10.12 0.42
CA ARG A 14 -4.02 10.34 1.69
C ARG A 14 -3.67 9.28 2.73
N ALA A 15 -3.69 8.01 2.33
CA ALA A 15 -3.30 6.92 3.21
C ALA A 15 -1.83 7.02 3.63
N ALA A 16 -0.92 7.36 2.71
CA ALA A 16 0.50 7.56 3.01
C ALA A 16 0.72 8.68 4.03
N GLU A 17 -0.01 9.78 3.91
CA GLU A 17 0.07 10.92 4.81
C GLU A 17 -0.44 10.57 6.21
N ALA A 18 -1.60 9.92 6.32
CA ALA A 18 -2.14 9.44 7.60
C ALA A 18 -1.19 8.45 8.28
N LEU A 19 -0.61 7.51 7.52
CA LEU A 19 0.40 6.58 8.03
C LEU A 19 1.66 7.30 8.53
N ARG A 20 2.17 8.27 7.77
CA ARG A 20 3.32 9.08 8.20
C ARG A 20 3.02 9.90 9.44
N ALA A 21 1.81 10.45 9.57
CA ALA A 21 1.37 11.16 10.77
C ALA A 21 1.35 10.24 12.00
N ALA A 22 1.03 8.96 11.83
CA ALA A 22 1.13 7.94 12.87
C ALA A 22 2.57 7.45 13.15
N GLY A 23 3.56 7.94 12.39
CA GLY A 23 4.97 7.56 12.51
C GLY A 23 5.36 6.29 11.73
N VAL A 24 4.54 5.86 10.75
CA VAL A 24 4.84 4.73 9.87
C VAL A 24 5.62 5.23 8.65
N SER A 25 6.75 4.58 8.37
CA SER A 25 7.56 4.86 7.18
C SER A 25 6.90 4.29 5.92
N VAL A 26 6.35 5.17 5.07
CA VAL A 26 5.68 4.78 3.82
C VAL A 26 6.50 5.15 2.58
N LEU A 27 6.87 4.13 1.83
CA LEU A 27 7.47 4.22 0.50
C LEU A 27 6.39 4.11 -0.59
N GLN A 28 6.30 5.14 -1.43
CA GLN A 28 5.49 5.13 -2.64
C GLN A 28 6.44 5.12 -3.85
N HIS A 29 6.40 4.04 -4.63
CA HIS A 29 7.15 4.00 -5.88
C HIS A 29 6.33 4.75 -6.94
N ALA A 30 6.78 5.94 -7.31
CA ALA A 30 6.20 6.64 -8.46
C ALA A 30 6.40 5.77 -9.71
N GLN A 31 5.32 5.58 -10.49
CA GLN A 31 5.43 4.93 -11.78
C GLN A 31 6.32 5.82 -12.67
N GLY A 32 7.43 5.26 -13.16
CA GLY A 32 8.28 5.96 -14.11
C GLY A 32 7.58 6.10 -15.47
N THR A 33 8.09 6.98 -16.32
CA THR A 33 7.58 7.30 -17.66
C THR A 33 7.64 6.15 -18.68
N GLU A 34 8.26 5.01 -18.33
CA GLU A 34 8.34 3.82 -19.18
C GLU A 34 7.24 2.81 -18.87
N GLY A 35 6.05 3.07 -19.43
CA GLY A 35 4.89 2.17 -19.38
C GLY A 35 4.29 1.99 -17.98
N LEU A 36 2.99 1.67 -17.89
CA LEU A 36 2.40 1.27 -16.62
C LEU A 36 3.12 -0.01 -16.14
N PRO A 37 3.96 0.00 -15.08
CA PRO A 37 4.43 -1.25 -14.53
C PRO A 37 3.21 -2.00 -14.03
N SER A 38 2.92 -3.17 -14.62
CA SER A 38 1.84 -4.06 -14.16
C SER A 38 1.95 -4.27 -12.66
N LEU A 39 0.84 -4.51 -11.95
CA LEU A 39 0.83 -4.72 -10.49
C LEU A 39 1.95 -5.68 -10.03
N LYS A 40 2.22 -6.72 -10.83
CA LYS A 40 3.30 -7.69 -10.61
C LYS A 40 4.70 -7.05 -10.51
N ALA A 41 5.02 -6.09 -11.37
CA ALA A 41 6.29 -5.37 -11.34
C ALA A 41 6.39 -4.40 -10.15
N GLN A 42 5.27 -3.75 -9.79
CA GLN A 42 5.20 -2.90 -8.61
C GLN A 42 5.37 -3.72 -7.32
N PHE A 43 4.76 -4.90 -7.23
CA PHE A 43 5.00 -5.85 -6.14
C PHE A 43 6.45 -6.30 -6.08
N LYS A 44 7.09 -6.56 -7.22
CA LYS A 44 8.52 -6.91 -7.25
C LYS A 44 9.39 -5.78 -6.71
N LYS A 45 9.11 -4.52 -7.08
CA LYS A 45 9.79 -3.34 -6.53
C LYS A 45 9.51 -3.16 -5.03
N ALA A 46 8.26 -3.34 -4.60
CA ALA A 46 7.87 -3.28 -3.20
C ALA A 46 8.64 -4.34 -2.37
N ASN A 47 8.75 -5.56 -2.88
CA ASN A 47 9.57 -6.62 -2.26
C ASN A 47 11.05 -6.29 -2.23
N ALA A 48 11.58 -5.68 -3.30
CA ALA A 48 12.98 -5.26 -3.38
C ALA A 48 13.29 -4.08 -2.45
N SER A 49 12.31 -3.21 -2.17
CA SER A 49 12.48 -2.04 -1.29
C SER A 49 12.68 -2.37 0.18
N GLY A 50 12.57 -3.64 0.57
CA GLY A 50 12.70 -4.07 1.96
C GLY A 50 11.48 -3.73 2.83
N ALA A 51 10.39 -3.19 2.25
CA ALA A 51 9.17 -2.93 2.99
C ALA A 51 8.57 -4.21 3.58
N ARG A 52 8.06 -4.10 4.81
CA ARG A 52 7.40 -5.23 5.50
C ARG A 52 6.02 -5.53 4.93
N PHE A 53 5.29 -4.50 4.55
CA PHE A 53 3.93 -4.58 4.01
C PHE A 53 3.81 -3.85 2.67
N ALA A 54 2.92 -4.35 1.81
CA ALA A 54 2.46 -3.71 0.58
C ALA A 54 0.99 -3.30 0.73
N LEU A 55 0.70 -2.02 0.46
CA LEU A 55 -0.65 -1.47 0.37
C LEU A 55 -1.06 -1.53 -1.11
N VAL A 56 -2.11 -2.29 -1.40
CA VAL A 56 -2.62 -2.63 -2.72
C VAL A 56 -3.90 -1.86 -2.94
N PHE A 57 -3.84 -0.93 -3.89
CA PHE A 57 -4.96 -0.10 -4.29
C PHE A 57 -5.40 -0.53 -5.68
N ALA A 58 -6.27 -1.54 -5.75
CA ALA A 58 -6.95 -1.93 -6.96
C ALA A 58 -8.32 -1.23 -7.06
N GLY A 59 -8.87 -1.15 -8.27
CA GLY A 59 -10.05 -0.35 -8.55
C GLY A 59 -11.29 -0.79 -7.77
N GLU A 60 -11.42 -2.09 -7.50
CA GLU A 60 -12.56 -2.65 -6.76
C GLU A 60 -12.48 -2.31 -5.27
N GLU A 61 -11.31 -2.48 -4.64
CA GLU A 61 -11.07 -2.10 -3.25
C GLU A 61 -11.27 -0.59 -3.04
N LEU A 62 -10.76 0.23 -3.96
CA LEU A 62 -10.97 1.68 -3.93
C LEU A 62 -12.44 2.06 -4.05
N ALA A 63 -13.19 1.40 -4.94
CA ALA A 63 -14.63 1.63 -5.10
C ALA A 63 -15.41 1.28 -3.81
N ARG A 64 -14.89 0.34 -3.01
CA ARG A 64 -15.45 -0.05 -1.71
C ARG A 64 -14.91 0.78 -0.53
N GLY A 65 -13.99 1.71 -0.76
CA GLY A 65 -13.36 2.52 0.30
C GLY A 65 -12.38 1.72 1.16
N VAL A 66 -11.82 0.64 0.63
CA VAL A 66 -10.86 -0.22 1.33
C VAL A 66 -9.53 -0.30 0.58
N VAL A 67 -8.49 -0.78 1.26
CA VAL A 67 -7.16 -1.05 0.72
C VAL A 67 -6.74 -2.46 1.10
N GLY A 68 -6.13 -3.18 0.16
CA GLY A 68 -5.55 -4.48 0.43
C GLY A 68 -4.19 -4.34 1.11
N LEU A 69 -4.04 -4.84 2.32
CA LEU A 69 -2.76 -4.91 3.02
C LEU A 69 -2.15 -6.30 2.86
N LYS A 70 -1.03 -6.41 2.16
CA LYS A 70 -0.32 -7.66 1.94
C LYS A 70 1.01 -7.69 2.68
N SER A 71 1.27 -8.74 3.45
CA SER A 71 2.59 -8.95 4.04
C SER A 71 3.61 -9.38 2.97
N LEU A 72 4.78 -8.74 2.97
CA LEU A 72 5.93 -9.10 2.11
C LEU A 72 7.00 -9.87 2.89
N ARG A 73 6.86 -9.91 4.22
CA ARG A 73 7.83 -10.46 5.18
C ARG A 73 7.05 -11.22 6.24
N GLY A 74 7.02 -12.53 6.08
CA GLY A 74 6.13 -13.45 6.78
C GLY A 74 5.61 -14.42 5.73
N GLY A 75 5.74 -15.72 5.95
CA GLY A 75 5.41 -16.73 4.93
C GLY A 75 3.97 -16.67 4.42
N GLU A 76 3.09 -15.96 5.12
CA GLU A 76 1.72 -15.69 4.72
C GLU A 76 1.65 -14.54 3.72
N THR A 77 1.28 -14.90 2.49
CA THR A 77 0.95 -13.95 1.41
C THR A 77 -0.50 -13.48 1.47
N GLU A 78 -1.13 -13.60 2.64
CA GLU A 78 -2.50 -13.16 2.84
C GLU A 78 -2.63 -11.64 2.65
N GLN A 79 -3.65 -11.27 1.89
CA GLN A 79 -4.07 -9.90 1.69
C GLN A 79 -5.27 -9.65 2.60
N VAL A 80 -5.13 -8.72 3.53
CA VAL A 80 -6.19 -8.32 4.44
C VAL A 80 -6.77 -6.99 3.97
N GLU A 81 -8.08 -6.91 3.79
CA GLU A 81 -8.74 -5.63 3.47
C GLU A 81 -8.83 -4.75 4.72
N ARG A 82 -8.43 -3.48 4.58
CA ARG A 82 -8.52 -2.47 5.64
C ARG A 82 -9.25 -1.22 5.13
N PRO A 83 -10.06 -0.55 5.98
CA PRO A 83 -10.77 0.65 5.58
C PRO A 83 -9.80 1.81 5.35
N LEU A 84 -10.06 2.62 4.31
CA LEU A 84 -9.31 3.84 4.02
C LEU A 84 -9.75 5.04 4.87
N ASP A 85 -10.97 5.03 5.38
CA ASP A 85 -11.48 6.07 6.28
C ASP A 85 -10.74 6.09 7.63
N ASP A 86 -10.26 4.95 8.10
CA ASP A 86 -9.61 4.82 9.41
C ASP A 86 -8.21 4.20 9.32
N VAL A 87 -7.38 4.83 8.49
CA VAL A 87 -5.97 4.44 8.34
C VAL A 87 -5.21 4.49 9.66
N ALA A 88 -5.54 5.47 10.52
CA ALA A 88 -4.86 5.67 11.79
C ALA A 88 -5.06 4.50 12.76
N ALA A 89 -6.25 3.89 12.79
CA ALA A 89 -6.53 2.75 13.67
C ALA A 89 -5.59 1.57 13.44
N TRP A 90 -5.37 1.19 12.17
CA TRP A 90 -4.49 0.06 11.83
C TRP A 90 -3.04 0.50 11.54
N ALA A 91 -2.73 1.80 11.48
CA ALA A 91 -1.36 2.30 11.35
C ALA A 91 -0.47 1.84 12.51
N ALA A 92 -1.00 1.81 13.73
CA ALA A 92 -0.27 1.38 14.92
C ALA A 92 0.15 -0.11 14.82
N GLU A 93 -0.69 -0.95 14.22
CA GLU A 93 -0.34 -2.37 13.95
C GLU A 93 0.87 -2.45 13.03
N LEU A 94 0.91 -1.64 11.97
CA LEU A 94 2.02 -1.65 11.01
C LEU A 94 3.31 -1.07 11.57
N ARG A 95 3.22 -0.13 12.52
CA ARG A 95 4.38 0.46 13.19
C ARG A 95 5.08 -0.54 14.11
N ASN A 96 4.29 -1.37 14.80
CA ASN A 96 4.77 -2.27 15.84
C ASN A 96 5.04 -3.69 15.33
N ALA A 97 4.54 -4.03 14.13
CA ALA A 97 4.82 -5.30 13.49
C ALA A 97 6.30 -5.42 13.17
#